data_AF-A0A2N5NUM8-F1
#
_entry.id   AF-A0A2N5NUM8-F1
#
_cell.length_a   1.000
_cell.length_b   1.000
_cell.length_c   1.000
_cell.angle_alpha   90.00
_cell.angle_beta   90.00
_cell.angle_gamma   90.00
#
_symmetry.space_group_name_H-M   'P 1'
#
loop_
_entity.id
_entity.type
_entity.pdbx_description
1 polymer ?
#
loop_
_entity_poly.entity_id
_entity_poly.type
_entity_poly.pdbx_seq_one_letter_code
_entity_poly.pdbx_strand_id
1 'polypeptide(L)' 'MQLEKLQISLAAARVNAEMTQEDVAKEMHVSKNTVLNWEKGKVIPNFATLNTLSALYKIPTDNIFLPQKST' A
#
# COMPACT_ATOMS: atom_id res chain seq x y z
N MET A 1 -6.74 -28.23 2.90
CA MET A 1 -5.79 -27.38 3.67
C MET A 1 -5.98 -25.95 3.19
N GLN A 2 -6.38 -25.03 4.04
CA GLN A 2 -6.40 -23.60 3.69
C GLN A 2 -4.94 -23.13 3.69
N LEU A 3 -4.44 -22.69 2.53
CA LEU A 3 -3.21 -21.91 2.50
C LEU A 3 -3.52 -20.58 3.17
N GLU A 4 -2.89 -20.29 4.30
CA GLU A 4 -2.92 -18.93 4.83
C GLU A 4 -2.21 -18.03 3.81
N LYS A 5 -2.98 -17.15 3.14
CA LYS A 5 -2.40 -16.15 2.24
C LYS A 5 -1.56 -15.20 3.08
N LEU A 6 -0.27 -15.10 2.78
CA LEU A 6 0.61 -14.11 3.38
C LEU A 6 0.05 -12.71 3.10
N GLN A 7 -0.27 -11.96 4.16
CA GLN A 7 -0.70 -10.57 4.07
C GLN A 7 0.33 -9.65 4.71
N ILE A 8 0.65 -8.55 4.03
CA ILE A 8 1.50 -7.49 4.53
C ILE A 8 0.78 -6.15 4.41
N SER A 9 1.03 -5.23 5.33
CA SER A 9 0.45 -3.88 5.23
C SER A 9 1.07 -3.11 4.07
N LEU A 10 0.36 -2.07 3.59
CA LEU A 10 0.89 -1.17 2.57
C LEU A 10 2.23 -0.52 3.00
N ALA A 11 2.35 -0.16 4.28
CA ALA A 11 3.59 0.39 4.84
C ALA A 11 4.73 -0.64 4.84
N ALA A 12 4.44 -1.90 5.17
CA ALA A 12 5.43 -2.98 5.13
C ALA A 12 5.89 -3.26 3.70
N ALA A 13 4.96 -3.29 2.73
CA ALA A 13 5.29 -3.44 1.31
C ALA A 13 6.25 -2.33 0.82
N ARG A 14 5.98 -1.08 1.21
CA ARG A 14 6.84 0.06 0.90
C ARG A 14 8.24 -0.08 1.51
N VAL A 15 8.33 -0.44 2.78
CA VAL A 15 9.62 -0.60 3.47
C VAL A 15 10.42 -1.75 2.88
N ASN A 16 9.77 -2.86 2.51
CA ASN A 16 10.41 -3.98 1.81
C ASN A 16 10.91 -3.60 0.42
N ALA A 17 10.32 -2.59 -0.20
CA ALA A 17 10.78 -2.00 -1.46
C ALA A 17 11.85 -0.90 -1.25
N GLU A 18 12.33 -0.71 -0.01
CA GLU A 18 13.35 0.29 0.36
C GLU A 18 12.95 1.75 0.04
N MET A 19 11.65 2.04 0.00
CA MET A 19 11.15 3.38 -0.35
C MET A 19 10.71 4.17 0.89
N THR A 20 10.92 5.49 0.88
CA THR A 20 10.27 6.40 1.84
C THR A 20 8.86 6.77 1.38
N GLN A 21 8.05 7.35 2.27
CA GLN A 21 6.73 7.88 1.88
C GLN A 21 6.86 9.02 0.85
N GLU A 22 7.92 9.83 0.94
CA GLU A 22 8.25 10.86 -0.04
C GLU A 22 8.56 10.27 -1.43
N ASP A 23 9.29 9.16 -1.51
CA ASP A 23 9.63 8.54 -2.79
C ASP A 23 8.39 8.04 -3.50
N VAL A 24 7.52 7.32 -2.76
CA VAL A 24 6.23 6.86 -3.30
C VAL A 24 5.35 8.03 -3.74
N ALA A 25 5.31 9.11 -2.95
CA ALA A 25 4.54 10.29 -3.29
C ALA A 25 5.01 10.92 -4.61
N LYS A 26 6.32 10.98 -4.84
CA LYS A 26 6.91 11.46 -6.10
C LYS A 26 6.53 10.57 -7.28
N GLU A 27 6.73 9.26 -7.15
CA GLU A 27 6.42 8.27 -8.20
C GLU A 27 4.92 8.24 -8.55
N MET A 28 4.06 8.39 -7.54
CA MET A 28 2.61 8.37 -7.71
C MET A 28 2.01 9.74 -8.03
N HIS A 29 2.82 10.80 -8.09
CA HIS A 29 2.38 12.19 -8.27
C HIS A 29 1.28 12.63 -7.28
N VAL A 30 1.45 12.27 -6.00
CA VAL A 30 0.54 12.65 -4.90
C VAL A 30 1.30 13.33 -3.78
N SER A 31 0.57 13.83 -2.77
CA SER A 31 1.21 14.33 -1.56
C SER A 31 1.70 13.17 -0.66
N LYS A 32 2.77 13.40 0.11
CA LYS A 32 3.20 12.47 1.18
C LYS A 32 2.05 12.13 2.13
N ASN A 33 1.19 13.11 2.43
CA ASN A 33 0.04 12.90 3.31
C ASN A 33 -0.98 11.94 2.70
N THR A 34 -1.13 11.92 1.38
CA THR A 34 -1.96 10.94 0.66
C THR A 34 -1.46 9.52 0.91
N VAL A 35 -0.15 9.28 0.75
CA VAL A 35 0.48 7.98 1.03
C VAL A 35 0.28 7.57 2.49
N LEU A 36 0.54 8.50 3.43
CA LEU A 36 0.33 8.27 4.86
C LEU A 36 -1.14 7.95 5.20
N ASN A 37 -2.10 8.59 4.53
CA ASN A 37 -3.53 8.32 4.74
C ASN A 37 -3.94 6.95 4.22
N TRP A 38 -3.36 6.48 3.10
CA TRP A 38 -3.54 5.11 2.62
C TRP A 38 -2.99 4.08 3.60
N GLU A 39 -1.75 4.29 4.09
CA GLU A 39 -1.13 3.39 5.07
C GLU A 39 -1.89 3.32 6.41
N LYS A 40 -2.49 4.43 6.83
CA LYS A 40 -3.32 4.51 8.05
C LYS A 40 -4.78 4.08 7.84
N GLY A 41 -5.18 3.73 6.62
CA GLY A 41 -6.56 3.35 6.31
C GLY A 41 -7.57 4.49 6.47
N LYS A 42 -7.11 5.75 6.45
CA LYS A 42 -8.00 6.93 6.48
C LYS A 42 -8.66 7.17 5.14
N VAL A 43 -7.96 6.81 4.06
CA VAL A 43 -8.45 6.85 2.69
C VAL A 43 -8.11 5.51 2.07
N ILE A 44 -9.08 4.89 1.41
CA ILE A 44 -8.85 3.62 0.70
C ILE A 44 -8.40 3.97 -0.72
N PRO A 45 -7.18 3.60 -1.16
CA PRO A 45 -6.79 3.76 -2.56
C PRO A 45 -7.73 2.96 -3.46
N ASN A 46 -8.09 3.51 -4.62
CA ASN A 46 -8.90 2.77 -5.58
C ASN A 46 -8.08 1.61 -6.21
N PHE A 47 -8.76 0.74 -6.95
CA PHE A 47 -8.12 -0.44 -7.55
C PHE A 47 -6.94 -0.11 -8.48
N ALA A 48 -7.06 0.95 -9.28
CA ALA A 48 -5.98 1.36 -10.17
C ALA A 48 -4.75 1.84 -9.38
N THR A 49 -4.95 2.68 -8.35
CA THR A 49 -3.89 3.12 -7.45
C THR A 49 -3.23 1.93 -6.74
N LEU A 50 -4.03 0.97 -6.26
CA LEU A 50 -3.51 -0.20 -5.57
C LEU A 50 -2.67 -1.09 -6.49
N ASN A 51 -3.08 -1.25 -7.76
CA ASN A 51 -2.27 -1.98 -8.75
C ASN A 51 -0.95 -1.28 -9.07
N THR A 52 -0.95 0.05 -9.19
CA THR A 52 0.30 0.80 -9.39
C THR A 52 1.23 0.65 -8.19
N LEU A 53 0.70 0.74 -6.97
CA LEU A 53 1.48 0.52 -5.74
C LEU A 53 2.01 -0.92 -5.64
N SER A 54 1.20 -1.91 -6.02
CA SER A 54 1.61 -3.31 -6.11
C SER A 54 2.79 -3.50 -7.07
N ALA A 55 2.73 -2.89 -8.26
CA ALA A 55 3.80 -2.92 -9.23
C ALA A 55 5.06 -2.19 -8.73
N LEU A 56 4.89 -1.02 -8.09
CA LEU A 56 5.98 -0.22 -7.52
C LEU A 56 6.72 -1.00 -6.42
N TYR A 57 6.00 -1.67 -5.54
CA TYR A 57 6.57 -2.43 -4.44
C TYR A 57 7.01 -3.85 -4.82
N LYS A 58 6.67 -4.30 -6.04
CA LYS A 58 6.90 -5.68 -6.51
C LYS A 58 6.24 -6.74 -5.61
N ILE A 59 5.06 -6.42 -5.08
CA ILE A 59 4.25 -7.31 -4.24
C ILE A 59 2.87 -7.44 -4.87
N PRO A 60 2.34 -8.65 -5.11
CA PRO A 60 1.00 -8.82 -5.66
C PRO A 60 -0.07 -8.15 -4.80
N THR A 61 -1.08 -7.55 -5.43
CA THR A 61 -2.19 -6.86 -4.75
C THR A 61 -2.87 -7.76 -3.70
N ASP A 62 -3.01 -9.06 -3.97
CA ASP A 62 -3.58 -10.07 -3.07
C ASP A 62 -2.84 -10.21 -1.73
N ASN A 63 -1.58 -9.81 -1.69
CA ASN A 63 -0.73 -9.84 -0.50
C ASN A 63 -0.73 -8.50 0.26
N ILE A 64 -1.31 -7.43 -0.29
CA ILE A 64 -1.35 -6.11 0.35
C ILE A 64 -2.68 -5.92 1.08
N PHE A 65 -2.60 -5.83 2.40
CA PHE A 65 -3.73 -5.55 3.27
C PHE A 65 -3.83 -4.05 3.58
N LEU A 66 -5.04 -3.51 3.47
CA LEU A 66 -5.36 -2.13 3.83
C LEU A 66 -6.15 -2.13 5.15
N PRO A 67 -5.72 -1.38 6.18
CA PRO A 67 -6.44 -1.34 7.43
C PRO A 67 -7.84 -0.75 7.22
N GLN A 68 -8.88 -1.52 7.52
CA GLN A 68 -10.24 -1.01 7.61
C GLN A 68 -10.41 -0.34 8.98
N LYS A 69 -10.61 0.98 9.00
CA LYS A 69 -11.19 1.62 10.17
C LYS A 69 -12.67 1.26 10.21
N SER A 70 -13.03 0.32 11.07
CA SER A 70 -14.41 0.20 11.55
C SER A 70 -14.70 1.47 12.34
N THR A 71 -15.62 2.29 11.83
CA THR A 71 -16.18 3.43 12.58
C THR A 71 -17.18 2.90 13.59
#